data_AF-I4HHW8-F1
#
_entry.id   AF-I4HHW8-F1
#
_cell.length_a   1.000
_cell.length_b   1.000
_cell.length_c   1.000
_cell.angle_alpha   90.00
_cell.angle_beta   90.00
_cell.angle_gamma   90.00
#
_symmetry.space_group_name_H-M   'P 1'
#
loop_
_entity.id
_entity.type
_entity.pdbx_description
1 polymer ?
#
loop_
_entity_poly.entity_id
_entity_poly.type
_entity_poly.pdbx_seq_one_letter_code
_entity_poly.pdbx_strand_id
1 'polypeptide(L)'
;MGLNNDAVKEHINALFGQVRADQLRERLKTLTPQERELTVVEYICEALKEMGGKYVLPFRFRHEMGNRTSHHLIFVSKHPKGYEIMKEIMAKESSEQTQGVPSFEYNPATLQQPLLFELTRPLDQLESMLLDNFSGKTMTMAEIYDQHHVGKPYIKKNYKTALSNLESQGKVTVHSPEDKKRRKGTFADDLKVTFPVKQ
;
A
#
# COMPACT_ATOMS: atom_id res chain seq x y z
N MET A 1 -24.98 3.58 -0.99
CA MET A 1 -24.01 2.93 -1.92
C MET A 1 -24.83 2.26 -3.02
N GLY A 2 -24.57 2.58 -4.30
CA GLY A 2 -25.49 2.36 -5.42
C GLY A 2 -25.56 0.95 -6.03
N LEU A 3 -24.97 -0.08 -5.41
CA LEU A 3 -24.95 -1.43 -6.01
C LEU A 3 -26.32 -2.11 -6.15
N ASN A 4 -27.29 -1.68 -5.34
CA ASN A 4 -28.70 -2.07 -5.44
C ASN A 4 -29.54 -0.99 -6.14
N ASN A 5 -28.91 0.07 -6.65
CA ASN A 5 -29.61 1.07 -7.44
C ASN A 5 -29.76 0.53 -8.86
N ASP A 6 -31.00 0.31 -9.28
CA ASP A 6 -31.32 -0.21 -10.61
C ASP A 6 -30.71 0.64 -11.74
N ALA A 7 -30.55 1.95 -11.53
CA ALA A 7 -29.98 2.88 -12.50
C ALA A 7 -28.51 2.60 -12.86
N VAL A 8 -27.75 1.93 -12.00
CA VAL A 8 -26.34 1.58 -12.28
C VAL A 8 -26.11 0.07 -12.35
N LYS A 9 -27.17 -0.73 -12.21
CA LYS A 9 -27.10 -2.19 -12.17
C LYS A 9 -26.41 -2.77 -13.40
N GLU A 10 -26.75 -2.27 -14.59
CA GLU A 10 -26.15 -2.70 -15.85
C GLU A 10 -24.65 -2.41 -15.90
N HIS A 11 -24.23 -1.21 -15.49
CA HIS A 11 -22.80 -0.83 -15.46
C HIS A 11 -22.01 -1.69 -14.48
N ILE A 12 -22.58 -1.98 -13.30
CA ILE A 12 -21.99 -2.86 -12.30
C ILE A 12 -21.84 -4.29 -12.86
N ASN A 13 -22.88 -4.80 -13.51
CA ASN A 13 -22.85 -6.12 -14.12
C ASN A 13 -21.85 -6.19 -15.29
N ALA A 14 -21.69 -5.12 -16.06
CA ALA A 14 -20.68 -5.03 -17.10
C ALA A 14 -19.25 -5.02 -16.53
N LEU A 15 -19.03 -4.35 -15.38
CA LEU A 15 -17.72 -4.26 -14.74
C LEU A 15 -17.31 -5.58 -14.06
N PHE A 16 -18.22 -6.26 -13.38
CA PHE A 16 -17.91 -7.45 -12.57
C PHE A 16 -18.31 -8.78 -13.23
N GLY A 17 -19.20 -8.74 -14.21
CA GLY A 17 -20.02 -9.89 -14.59
C GLY A 17 -21.22 -10.07 -13.65
N GLN A 18 -22.34 -10.55 -14.20
CA GLN A 18 -23.61 -10.72 -13.47
C GLN A 18 -23.44 -11.58 -12.21
N VAL A 19 -22.80 -12.73 -12.33
CA VAL A 19 -22.64 -13.70 -11.22
C VAL A 19 -21.87 -13.09 -10.05
N ARG A 20 -20.73 -12.44 -10.32
CA ARG A 20 -19.91 -11.79 -9.29
C ARG A 20 -20.63 -10.59 -8.68
N ALA A 21 -21.35 -9.81 -9.49
CA ALA A 21 -22.14 -8.69 -9.00
C ALA A 21 -23.24 -9.15 -8.03
N ASP A 22 -23.93 -10.26 -8.31
CA ASP A 22 -24.95 -10.81 -7.42
C ASP A 22 -24.36 -11.34 -6.11
N GLN A 23 -23.25 -12.07 -6.17
CA GLN A 23 -22.53 -12.51 -4.97
C GLN A 23 -22.08 -11.32 -4.11
N LEU A 24 -21.58 -10.25 -4.74
CA LEU A 24 -21.19 -9.03 -4.05
C LEU A 24 -22.41 -8.37 -3.37
N ARG A 25 -23.56 -8.27 -4.06
CA ARG A 25 -24.80 -7.71 -3.48
C ARG A 25 -25.23 -8.45 -2.22
N GLU A 26 -25.16 -9.78 -2.22
CA GLU A 26 -25.50 -10.59 -1.04
C GLU A 26 -24.50 -10.37 0.10
N ARG A 27 -23.20 -10.42 -0.18
CA ARG A 27 -22.14 -10.23 0.82
C ARG A 27 -22.23 -8.86 1.50
N LEU A 28 -22.61 -7.82 0.78
CA LEU A 28 -22.70 -6.46 1.32
C LEU A 28 -23.85 -6.25 2.32
N LYS A 29 -24.86 -7.15 2.39
CA LYS A 29 -26.00 -7.00 3.29
C LYS A 29 -25.62 -7.10 4.76
N THR A 30 -24.60 -7.89 5.08
CA THR A 30 -24.19 -8.20 6.46
C THR A 30 -23.05 -7.30 6.96
N LEU A 31 -22.54 -6.40 6.12
CA LEU A 31 -21.35 -5.60 6.39
C LEU A 31 -21.71 -4.18 6.86
N THR A 32 -20.87 -3.62 7.73
CA THR A 32 -20.95 -2.22 8.14
C THR A 32 -20.69 -1.27 6.95
N PRO A 33 -21.11 0.01 7.01
CA PRO A 33 -20.87 0.94 5.91
C PRO A 33 -19.39 1.05 5.47
N GLN A 34 -18.46 0.99 6.43
CA GLN A 34 -17.02 1.04 6.15
C GLN A 34 -16.53 -0.25 5.47
N GLU A 35 -16.91 -1.41 6.00
CA GLU A 35 -16.56 -2.71 5.39
C GLU A 35 -17.15 -2.85 3.98
N ARG A 36 -18.37 -2.34 3.77
CA ARG A 36 -19.01 -2.32 2.45
C ARG A 36 -18.17 -1.52 1.46
N GLU A 37 -17.71 -0.34 1.84
CA GLU A 37 -16.87 0.50 0.97
C GLU A 37 -15.59 -0.22 0.59
N LEU A 38 -14.87 -0.75 1.57
CA LEU A 38 -13.62 -1.48 1.36
C LEU A 38 -13.83 -2.70 0.45
N THR A 39 -14.89 -3.47 0.70
CA THR A 39 -15.22 -4.65 -0.11
C THR A 39 -15.50 -4.28 -1.55
N VAL A 40 -16.22 -3.18 -1.80
CA VAL A 40 -16.52 -2.73 -3.18
C VAL A 40 -15.25 -2.29 -3.89
N VAL A 41 -14.39 -1.51 -3.23
CA VAL A 41 -13.11 -1.07 -3.82
C VAL A 41 -12.21 -2.26 -4.14
N GLU A 42 -12.18 -3.27 -3.27
CA GLU A 42 -11.43 -4.50 -3.48
C GLU A 42 -11.92 -5.25 -4.73
N TYR A 43 -13.23 -5.46 -4.86
CA TYR A 43 -13.83 -6.10 -6.04
C TYR A 43 -13.52 -5.32 -7.33
N ILE A 44 -13.54 -3.98 -7.31
CA ILE A 44 -13.17 -3.15 -8.47
C ILE A 44 -11.70 -3.39 -8.82
N CYS A 45 -10.81 -3.41 -7.82
CA CYS A 45 -9.40 -3.65 -8.06
C CYS A 45 -9.13 -5.05 -8.65
N GLU A 46 -9.85 -6.07 -8.19
CA GLU A 46 -9.77 -7.43 -8.74
C GLU A 46 -10.26 -7.50 -10.19
N ALA A 47 -11.42 -6.90 -10.47
CA ALA A 47 -11.96 -6.86 -11.83
C ALA A 47 -11.00 -6.17 -12.80
N LEU A 48 -10.39 -5.05 -12.40
CA LEU A 48 -9.40 -4.34 -13.20
C LEU A 48 -8.13 -5.18 -13.45
N LYS A 49 -7.74 -6.04 -12.49
CA LYS A 49 -6.62 -6.97 -12.67
C LYS A 49 -6.93 -8.04 -13.71
N GLU A 50 -8.12 -8.62 -13.64
CA GLU A 50 -8.58 -9.64 -14.59
C GLU A 50 -8.73 -9.10 -16.01
N MET A 51 -9.12 -7.83 -16.16
CA MET A 51 -9.13 -7.12 -17.45
C MET A 51 -7.73 -6.81 -18.02
N GLY A 52 -6.67 -7.22 -17.32
CA GLY A 52 -5.27 -7.09 -17.76
C GLY A 52 -4.49 -5.96 -17.10
N GLY A 53 -5.06 -5.28 -16.08
CA GLY A 53 -4.37 -4.30 -15.25
C GLY A 53 -3.45 -4.95 -14.22
N LYS A 54 -2.16 -5.09 -14.51
CA LYS A 54 -1.22 -5.79 -13.59
C LYS A 54 -0.98 -5.05 -12.27
N TYR A 55 -1.02 -3.72 -12.31
CA TYR A 55 -0.73 -2.87 -11.16
C TYR A 55 -1.89 -1.93 -10.90
N VAL A 56 -2.61 -2.18 -9.82
CA VAL A 56 -3.79 -1.40 -9.42
C VAL A 56 -3.53 -0.74 -8.07
N LEU A 57 -3.79 0.56 -7.98
CA LEU A 57 -3.58 1.36 -6.78
C LEU A 57 -4.80 2.24 -6.51
N PRO A 58 -5.64 1.92 -5.51
CA PRO A 58 -6.71 2.80 -5.07
C PRO A 58 -6.16 3.93 -4.19
N PHE A 59 -6.79 5.10 -4.26
CA PHE A 59 -6.52 6.25 -3.42
C PHE A 59 -7.83 6.90 -3.00
N ARG A 60 -7.99 7.09 -1.69
CA ARG A 60 -9.25 7.56 -1.10
C ARG A 60 -9.22 9.06 -0.90
N PHE A 61 -10.30 9.74 -1.30
CA PHE A 61 -10.55 11.14 -0.96
C PHE A 61 -11.67 11.24 0.06
N ARG A 62 -11.44 11.95 1.16
CA ARG A 62 -12.48 12.31 2.12
C ARG A 62 -13.05 13.69 1.84
N HIS A 63 -14.30 13.87 2.25
CA HIS A 63 -14.99 15.13 2.15
C HIS A 63 -14.40 16.15 3.13
N GLU A 64 -14.40 17.44 2.77
CA GLU A 64 -13.80 18.49 3.60
C GLU A 64 -14.49 18.66 4.95
N MET A 65 -15.83 18.55 4.96
CA MET A 65 -16.65 18.75 6.16
C MET A 65 -16.82 17.51 7.05
N GLY A 66 -16.00 16.46 6.90
CA GLY A 66 -16.04 15.32 7.82
C GLY A 66 -15.44 14.04 7.30
N ASN A 67 -15.58 12.96 8.07
CA ASN A 67 -14.85 11.72 7.81
C ASN A 67 -15.46 10.82 6.72
N ARG A 68 -16.38 11.33 5.91
CA ARG A 68 -17.06 10.55 4.86
C ARG A 68 -16.20 10.51 3.60
N THR A 69 -16.11 9.35 2.97
CA THR A 69 -15.51 9.23 1.63
C THR A 69 -16.29 10.04 0.60
N SER A 70 -15.57 10.91 -0.11
CA SER A 70 -16.08 11.64 -1.27
C SER A 70 -16.07 10.73 -2.49
N HIS A 71 -14.90 10.23 -2.86
CA HIS A 71 -14.71 9.31 -3.98
C HIS A 71 -13.37 8.56 -3.85
N HIS A 72 -13.17 7.57 -4.72
CA HIS A 72 -11.90 6.87 -4.90
C HIS A 72 -11.37 7.18 -6.30
N LEU A 73 -10.06 7.41 -6.40
CA LEU A 73 -9.34 7.34 -7.68
C LEU A 73 -8.58 6.03 -7.72
N ILE A 74 -8.73 5.27 -8.81
CA ILE A 74 -8.05 3.98 -8.98
C ILE A 74 -7.12 4.08 -10.16
N PHE A 75 -5.82 4.04 -9.88
CA PHE A 75 -4.79 3.98 -10.92
C PHE A 75 -4.59 2.55 -11.38
N VAL A 76 -4.46 2.36 -12.70
CA VAL A 76 -4.24 1.06 -13.33
C VAL A 76 -3.12 1.15 -14.35
N SER A 77 -2.16 0.24 -14.29
CA SER A 77 -1.09 0.12 -15.28
C SER A 77 -0.71 -1.32 -15.56
N LYS A 78 -0.09 -1.55 -16.72
CA LYS A 78 0.55 -2.83 -17.07
C LYS A 78 2.03 -2.87 -16.68
N HIS A 79 2.63 -1.73 -16.33
CA HIS A 79 4.07 -1.59 -16.12
C HIS A 79 4.39 -1.15 -14.67
N PRO A 80 5.38 -1.79 -14.00
CA PRO A 80 5.74 -1.48 -12.62
C PRO A 80 6.18 -0.03 -12.43
N LYS A 81 6.86 0.55 -13.43
CA LYS A 81 7.32 1.94 -13.34
C LYS A 81 6.18 2.95 -13.17
N GLY A 82 5.05 2.74 -13.86
CA GLY A 82 3.88 3.61 -13.71
C GLY A 82 3.28 3.50 -12.30
N TYR A 83 3.24 2.28 -11.76
CA TYR A 83 2.81 2.04 -10.39
C TYR A 83 3.71 2.73 -9.36
N GLU A 84 5.04 2.62 -9.52
CA GLU A 84 6.00 3.32 -8.64
C GLU A 84 5.80 4.84 -8.68
N ILE A 85 5.72 5.44 -9.87
CA ILE A 85 5.51 6.89 -10.03
C ILE A 85 4.21 7.33 -9.34
N MET A 86 3.10 6.65 -9.63
CA MET A 86 1.82 7.02 -9.04
C MET A 86 1.82 6.83 -7.52
N LYS A 87 2.49 5.78 -7.04
CA LYS A 87 2.63 5.52 -5.61
C LYS A 87 3.40 6.63 -4.89
N GLU A 88 4.47 7.14 -5.50
CA GLU A 88 5.23 8.28 -4.98
C GLU A 88 4.40 9.59 -5.00
N ILE A 89 3.59 9.81 -6.04
CA ILE A 89 2.68 10.96 -6.09
C ILE A 89 1.64 10.86 -4.97
N MET A 90 0.94 9.73 -4.86
CA MET A 90 -0.06 9.50 -3.82
C MET A 90 0.51 9.58 -2.41
N ALA A 91 1.75 9.13 -2.20
CA ALA A 91 2.44 9.27 -0.93
C ALA A 91 2.65 10.75 -0.54
N LYS A 92 2.98 11.61 -1.50
CA LYS A 92 3.13 13.06 -1.27
C LYS A 92 1.80 13.75 -1.01
N GLU A 93 0.76 13.33 -1.70
CA GLU A 93 -0.61 13.85 -1.53
C GLU A 93 -1.35 13.24 -0.32
N SER A 94 -0.74 12.27 0.38
CA SER A 94 -1.36 11.69 1.57
C SER A 94 -1.38 12.71 2.71
N SER A 95 -2.54 12.90 3.32
CA SER A 95 -2.69 13.88 4.41
C SER A 95 -2.05 13.44 5.72
N GLU A 96 -1.74 12.14 5.87
CA GLU A 96 -1.14 11.57 7.08
C GLU A 96 0.05 10.67 6.74
N GLN A 97 1.06 10.67 7.62
CA GLN A 97 2.25 9.85 7.51
C GLN A 97 2.69 9.30 8.89
N THR A 98 2.11 8.18 9.31
CA THR A 98 2.46 7.54 10.59
C THR A 98 3.80 6.82 10.48
N GLN A 99 4.77 7.18 11.33
CA GLN A 99 6.18 6.73 11.20
C GLN A 99 6.78 6.97 9.79
N GLY A 100 6.31 7.99 9.09
CA GLY A 100 6.71 8.28 7.71
C GLY A 100 6.12 7.35 6.64
N VAL A 101 5.21 6.44 7.01
CA VAL A 101 4.44 5.62 6.07
C VAL A 101 3.17 6.37 5.67
N PRO A 102 2.98 6.68 4.38
CA PRO A 102 1.82 7.45 3.92
C PRO A 102 0.52 6.65 4.04
N SER A 103 -0.57 7.34 4.35
CA SER A 103 -1.90 6.75 4.46
C SER A 103 -2.50 6.29 3.12
N PHE A 104 -1.99 6.81 1.99
CA PHE A 104 -2.63 6.68 0.67
C PHE A 104 -4.08 7.20 0.66
N GLU A 105 -4.29 8.25 1.43
CA GLU A 105 -5.57 8.94 1.55
C GLU A 105 -5.37 10.45 1.65
N TYR A 106 -6.21 11.17 0.93
CA TYR A 106 -6.36 12.60 1.10
C TYR A 106 -7.57 12.91 1.98
N ASN A 107 -7.33 13.55 3.12
CA ASN A 107 -8.34 13.95 4.08
C ASN A 107 -8.10 15.42 4.51
N PRO A 108 -8.87 16.37 3.96
CA PRO A 108 -8.73 17.78 4.30
C PRO A 108 -8.98 18.08 5.79
N ALA A 109 -9.84 17.30 6.44
CA ALA A 109 -10.21 17.54 7.84
C ALA A 109 -9.07 17.20 8.81
N THR A 110 -8.24 16.21 8.50
CA THR A 110 -7.09 15.83 9.35
C THR A 110 -5.93 16.81 9.20
N LEU A 111 -5.81 17.51 8.06
CA LEU A 111 -4.90 18.65 7.91
C LEU A 111 -5.23 19.79 8.90
N GLN A 112 -6.48 19.89 9.34
CA GLN A 112 -6.94 20.91 10.28
C GLN A 112 -6.89 20.45 11.75
N GLN A 113 -6.77 19.14 12.02
CA GLN A 113 -6.78 18.56 13.37
C GLN A 113 -5.79 17.37 13.48
N PRO A 114 -4.48 17.63 13.71
CA PRO A 114 -3.41 16.62 13.62
C PRO A 114 -3.31 15.65 14.82
N LEU A 115 -4.18 15.77 15.83
CA LEU A 115 -4.03 15.07 17.12
C LEU A 115 -4.72 13.69 17.22
N LEU A 116 -5.38 13.20 16.17
CA LEU A 116 -6.06 11.90 16.20
C LEU A 116 -5.13 10.72 15.81
N PHE A 117 -4.57 10.10 16.85
CA PHE A 117 -4.19 8.68 17.02
C PHE A 117 -2.99 8.09 16.23
N GLU A 118 -1.88 7.94 16.96
CA GLU A 118 -0.72 7.09 16.69
C GLU A 118 -0.90 5.63 17.21
N LEU A 119 -2.03 4.99 16.95
CA LEU A 119 -2.25 3.59 17.39
C LEU A 119 -1.65 2.55 16.44
N THR A 120 -1.28 2.95 15.23
CA THR A 120 -0.68 2.06 14.23
C THR A 120 0.83 2.24 14.19
N ARG A 121 1.56 1.12 14.06
CA ARG A 121 3.01 1.12 13.87
C ARG A 121 3.39 0.49 12.52
N PRO A 122 3.08 1.19 11.41
CA PRO A 122 3.21 0.62 10.08
C PRO A 122 4.66 0.32 9.69
N LEU A 123 5.63 1.06 10.25
CA LEU A 123 7.05 0.81 9.99
C LEU A 123 7.52 -0.44 10.72
N ASP A 124 7.12 -0.63 11.98
CA ASP A 124 7.40 -1.85 12.76
C ASP A 124 6.78 -3.09 12.09
N GLN A 125 5.58 -2.95 11.51
CA GLN A 125 4.96 -4.00 10.69
C GLN A 125 5.77 -4.31 9.43
N LEU A 126 6.29 -3.29 8.75
CA LEU A 126 7.18 -3.49 7.60
C LEU A 126 8.45 -4.25 8.01
N GLU A 127 9.07 -3.88 9.13
CA GLU A 127 10.23 -4.59 9.68
C GLU A 127 9.94 -6.09 9.90
N SER A 128 8.81 -6.42 10.53
CA SER A 128 8.38 -7.82 10.71
C SER A 128 8.20 -8.55 9.37
N MET A 129 7.46 -7.96 8.43
CA MET A 129 7.23 -8.56 7.11
C MET A 129 8.53 -8.81 6.35
N LEU A 130 9.51 -7.91 6.45
CA LEU A 130 10.80 -8.08 5.78
C LEU A 130 11.58 -9.26 6.38
N LEU A 131 11.65 -9.36 7.70
CA LEU A 131 12.26 -10.51 8.38
C LEU A 131 11.57 -11.82 8.01
N ASP A 132 10.24 -11.79 7.91
CA ASP A 132 9.44 -12.97 7.61
C ASP A 132 9.61 -13.46 6.18
N ASN A 133 9.53 -12.56 5.21
CA ASN A 133 9.48 -12.90 3.78
C ASN A 133 10.87 -13.20 3.19
N PHE A 134 11.92 -12.61 3.78
CA PHE A 134 13.29 -12.69 3.26
C PHE A 134 14.23 -13.48 4.17
N SER A 135 13.71 -14.17 5.19
CA SER A 135 14.51 -15.01 6.09
C SER A 135 15.48 -15.93 5.33
N GLY A 136 16.74 -15.95 5.79
CA GLY A 136 17.82 -16.73 5.21
C GLY A 136 18.33 -16.26 3.84
N LYS A 137 17.81 -15.15 3.30
CA LYS A 137 18.23 -14.61 2.00
C LYS A 137 19.19 -13.44 2.16
N THR A 138 20.04 -13.26 1.15
CA THR A 138 20.84 -12.05 0.95
C THR A 138 20.39 -11.38 -0.33
N MET A 139 19.97 -10.12 -0.25
CA MET A 139 19.37 -9.39 -1.37
C MET A 139 19.70 -7.91 -1.30
N THR A 140 19.73 -7.23 -2.44
CA THR A 140 19.90 -5.78 -2.48
C THR A 140 18.64 -5.05 -1.99
N MET A 141 18.80 -3.81 -1.52
CA MET A 141 17.67 -2.96 -1.16
C MET A 141 16.67 -2.80 -2.32
N ALA A 142 17.15 -2.66 -3.55
CA ALA A 142 16.32 -2.59 -4.75
C ALA A 142 15.49 -3.87 -4.94
N GLU A 143 16.11 -5.04 -4.88
CA GLU A 143 15.40 -6.32 -5.06
C GLU A 143 14.35 -6.56 -3.97
N ILE A 144 14.66 -6.20 -2.72
CA ILE A 144 13.71 -6.29 -1.60
C ILE A 144 12.48 -5.43 -1.89
N TYR A 145 12.70 -4.19 -2.34
CA TYR A 145 11.62 -3.28 -2.70
C TYR A 145 10.77 -3.84 -3.86
N ASP A 146 11.42 -4.20 -4.97
CA ASP A 146 10.76 -4.66 -6.19
C ASP A 146 9.91 -5.92 -5.96
N GLN A 147 10.34 -6.82 -5.07
CA GLN A 147 9.62 -8.04 -4.75
C GLN A 147 8.47 -7.86 -3.75
N HIS A 148 8.50 -6.82 -2.91
CA HIS A 148 7.57 -6.71 -1.78
C HIS A 148 6.53 -5.59 -1.92
N HIS A 149 6.85 -4.50 -2.63
CA HIS A 149 6.08 -3.26 -2.50
C HIS A 149 4.70 -3.26 -3.16
N VAL A 150 4.46 -4.15 -4.13
CA VAL A 150 3.20 -4.16 -4.90
C VAL A 150 2.05 -4.54 -3.99
N GLY A 151 1.00 -3.72 -3.98
CA GLY A 151 -0.20 -3.91 -3.16
C GLY A 151 -0.04 -3.53 -1.68
N LYS A 152 1.09 -2.93 -1.27
CA LYS A 152 1.34 -2.52 0.12
C LYS A 152 1.52 -1.01 0.24
N PRO A 153 1.20 -0.37 1.38
CA PRO A 153 1.27 1.08 1.56
C PRO A 153 2.70 1.59 1.85
N TYR A 154 3.73 0.97 1.27
CA TYR A 154 5.14 1.33 1.53
C TYR A 154 5.84 1.84 0.28
N ILE A 155 6.43 3.02 0.37
CA ILE A 155 7.31 3.58 -0.66
C ILE A 155 8.77 3.24 -0.38
N LYS A 156 9.65 3.44 -1.37
CA LYS A 156 11.07 3.06 -1.29
C LYS A 156 11.76 3.62 -0.05
N LYS A 157 11.41 4.85 0.35
CA LYS A 157 11.90 5.49 1.58
C LYS A 157 11.59 4.66 2.84
N ASN A 158 10.40 4.07 2.95
CA ASN A 158 10.03 3.27 4.13
C ASN A 158 10.90 2.02 4.27
N TYR A 159 11.22 1.35 3.17
CA TYR A 159 12.13 0.19 3.18
C TYR A 159 13.52 0.59 3.65
N LYS A 160 14.06 1.71 3.17
CA LYS A 160 15.37 2.21 3.60
C LYS A 160 15.39 2.48 5.10
N THR A 161 14.34 3.10 5.63
CA THR A 161 14.21 3.36 7.06
C THR A 161 14.08 2.05 7.85
N ALA A 162 13.18 1.14 7.45
CA ALA A 162 12.99 -0.15 8.12
C ALA A 162 14.27 -1.00 8.13
N LEU A 163 14.99 -1.07 7.01
CA LEU A 163 16.26 -1.81 6.92
C LEU A 163 17.36 -1.16 7.76
N SER A 164 17.42 0.18 7.82
CA SER A 164 18.34 0.90 8.71
C SER A 164 18.04 0.62 10.19
N ASN A 165 16.75 0.58 10.56
CA ASN A 165 16.31 0.24 11.90
C ASN A 165 16.70 -1.19 12.27
N LEU A 166 16.39 -2.16 11.40
CA LEU A 166 16.77 -3.56 11.60
C LEU A 166 18.27 -3.76 11.72
N GLU A 167 19.06 -3.04 10.92
CA GLU A 167 20.53 -3.04 11.00
C GLU A 167 20.99 -2.51 12.36
N SER A 168 20.45 -1.37 12.81
CA SER A 168 20.80 -0.77 14.11
C SER A 168 20.42 -1.67 15.31
N GLN A 169 19.39 -2.50 15.14
CA GLN A 169 18.94 -3.48 16.12
C GLN A 169 19.74 -4.81 16.04
N GLY A 170 20.66 -4.95 15.09
CA GLY A 170 21.42 -6.19 14.86
C GLY A 170 20.58 -7.35 14.31
N LYS A 171 19.38 -7.08 13.78
CA LYS A 171 18.46 -8.09 13.24
C LYS A 171 18.77 -8.47 11.79
N VAL A 172 19.52 -7.65 11.07
CA VAL A 172 20.04 -7.93 9.73
C VAL A 172 21.48 -7.43 9.64
N THR A 173 22.23 -7.96 8.68
CA THR A 173 23.58 -7.47 8.35
C THR A 173 23.55 -6.78 7.00
N VAL A 174 24.25 -5.65 6.84
CA VAL A 174 24.27 -4.87 5.60
C VAL A 174 25.69 -4.70 5.09
N HIS A 175 25.90 -5.01 3.81
CA HIS A 175 27.18 -4.94 3.13
C HIS A 175 27.11 -4.05 1.88
N SER A 176 28.14 -3.25 1.65
CA SER A 176 28.31 -2.54 0.37
C SER A 176 28.79 -3.52 -0.70
N PRO A 177 28.36 -3.38 -1.96
CA PRO A 177 29.10 -3.97 -3.07
C PRO A 177 30.52 -3.38 -3.06
N GLU A 178 31.53 -4.23 -2.91
CA GLU A 178 32.97 -3.87 -2.98
C GLU A 178 33.54 -3.13 -1.76
N ASP A 179 32.96 -3.29 -0.57
CA ASP A 179 33.47 -2.68 0.69
C ASP A 179 33.66 -1.15 0.60
N LYS A 180 32.94 -0.51 -0.32
CA LYS A 180 32.93 0.94 -0.48
C LYS A 180 32.40 1.60 0.79
N LYS A 181 33.08 2.68 1.20
CA LYS A 181 32.71 3.47 2.37
C LYS A 181 31.29 4.01 2.22
N ARG A 182 30.38 3.57 3.08
CA ARG A 182 28.98 4.01 3.08
C ARG A 182 28.89 5.48 3.47
N ARG A 183 28.07 6.24 2.74
CA ARG A 183 27.72 7.61 3.14
C ARG A 183 26.80 7.55 4.36
N LYS A 184 27.21 8.22 5.44
CA LYS A 184 26.47 8.28 6.71
C LYS A 184 25.05 8.82 6.46
N GLY A 185 24.05 8.16 7.06
CA GLY A 185 22.64 8.57 6.95
C GLY A 185 21.96 8.21 5.64
N THR A 186 22.56 7.34 4.81
CA THR A 186 21.95 6.89 3.55
C THR A 186 21.91 5.36 3.47
N PHE A 187 20.85 4.85 2.84
CA PHE A 187 20.73 3.44 2.47
C PHE A 187 20.60 3.39 0.94
N ALA A 188 21.69 3.03 0.26
CA ALA A 188 21.72 2.97 -1.19
C ALA A 188 20.98 1.72 -1.70
N ASP A 189 20.50 1.79 -2.95
CA ASP A 189 19.66 0.76 -3.56
C ASP A 189 20.44 -0.56 -3.80
N ASP A 190 21.76 -0.45 -3.91
CA ASP A 190 22.70 -1.55 -4.17
C ASP A 190 23.26 -2.20 -2.89
N LEU A 191 22.94 -1.67 -1.71
CA LEU A 191 23.36 -2.30 -0.44
C LEU A 191 22.72 -3.68 -0.30
N LYS A 192 23.54 -4.68 0.00
CA LYS A 192 23.13 -6.06 0.23
C LYS A 192 22.75 -6.23 1.69
N VAL A 193 21.54 -6.73 1.93
CA VAL A 193 21.00 -7.06 3.24
C VAL A 193 20.94 -8.56 3.38
N THR A 194 21.54 -9.08 4.44
CA THR A 194 21.48 -10.48 4.85
C THR A 194 20.49 -10.63 6.00
N PHE A 195 19.43 -11.40 5.77
CA PHE A 195 18.42 -11.72 6.76
C PHE A 195 18.77 -13.05 7.45
N PRO A 196 18.64 -13.14 8.78
CA PRO A 196 18.88 -14.39 9.51
C PRO A 196 17.86 -15.47 9.11
N VAL A 197 18.28 -16.72 9.22
CA VAL A 197 17.37 -17.86 9.11
C VAL A 197 16.47 -17.87 10.35
N LYS A 198 15.16 -18.04 10.16
CA LYS A 198 14.21 -18.22 11.26
C LYS A 198 14.62 -19.46 12.06
N GLN A 199 14.82 -19.26 13.36
CA GLN A 199 14.96 -20.34 14.33
C GLN A 199 13.61 -20.99 14.59
#